data_AF-A0A7C8YVM9-F1
#
_entry.id   AF-A0A7C8YVM9-F1
#
_cell.length_a   1.000
_cell.length_b   1.000
_cell.length_c   1.000
_cell.angle_alpha   90.00
_cell.angle_beta   90.00
_cell.angle_gamma   90.00
#
_symmetry.space_group_name_H-M   'P 1'
#
loop_
_entity.id
_entity.type
_entity.pdbx_description
1 polymer ?
#
loop_
_entity_poly.entity_id
_entity_poly.type
_entity_poly.pdbx_seq_one_letter_code
_entity_poly.pdbx_strand_id
1 'polypeptide(L)'
;MDSIVHAALEEICSQGVNGVSLSVLWPRLLPSLSSAGLHLCPAVKRAVWSGLVGVPGLCFRAQGSDFDPKCKSFEECEGLNLMVFADEQLRRCFVGLYDVKASNITPPQQRVLERLALAR
;
A
#
# COMPACT_ATOMS: atom_id res chain seq x y z
N MET A 1 -7.09 -4.54 -13.27
CA MET A 1 -6.01 -4.46 -12.26
C MET A 1 -5.85 -5.85 -11.68
N ASP A 2 -4.64 -6.30 -11.40
CA ASP A 2 -4.39 -7.60 -10.77
C ASP A 2 -5.04 -7.62 -9.37
N SER A 3 -5.87 -8.63 -9.08
CA SER A 3 -6.64 -8.70 -7.83
C SER A 3 -5.75 -8.76 -6.60
N ILE A 4 -4.55 -9.34 -6.72
CA ILE A 4 -3.60 -9.43 -5.60
C ILE A 4 -2.89 -8.10 -5.38
N VAL A 5 -2.53 -7.39 -6.45
CA VAL A 5 -1.99 -6.02 -6.35
C VAL A 5 -3.02 -5.09 -5.73
N HIS A 6 -4.30 -5.25 -6.09
CA HIS A 6 -5.38 -4.49 -5.46
C HIS A 6 -5.50 -4.79 -3.96
N ALA A 7 -5.50 -6.07 -3.56
CA ALA A 7 -5.50 -6.45 -2.15
C ALA A 7 -4.29 -5.88 -1.39
N ALA A 8 -3.11 -5.85 -2.02
CA ALA A 8 -1.91 -5.24 -1.43
C ALA A 8 -2.07 -3.73 -1.25
N LEU A 9 -2.67 -3.05 -2.22
CA LEU A 9 -2.98 -1.63 -2.12
C LEU A 9 -4.01 -1.33 -1.02
N GLU A 10 -5.06 -2.15 -0.91
CA GLU A 10 -6.04 -2.02 0.18
C GLU A 10 -5.35 -2.15 1.54
N GLU A 11 -4.44 -3.12 1.69
CA GLU A 11 -3.68 -3.32 2.92
C GLU A 11 -2.73 -2.16 3.23
N ILE A 12 -2.06 -1.60 2.23
CA ILE A 12 -1.19 -0.42 2.41
C ILE A 12 -2.04 0.79 2.82
N CYS A 13 -3.17 1.01 2.14
CA CYS A 13 -4.03 2.17 2.39
C CYS A 13 -4.74 2.06 3.74
N SER A 14 -5.08 0.84 4.19
CA SER A 14 -5.68 0.60 5.50
C SER A 14 -4.76 1.00 6.65
N GLN A 15 -3.44 1.06 6.45
CA GLN A 15 -2.49 1.56 7.47
C GLN A 15 -2.39 3.09 7.54
N GLY A 16 -2.97 3.81 6.57
CA GLY A 16 -3.01 5.26 6.55
C GLY A 16 -1.61 5.90 6.61
N VAL A 17 -1.39 6.81 7.56
CA VAL A 17 -0.10 7.52 7.73
C VAL A 17 1.05 6.61 8.18
N ASN A 18 0.74 5.46 8.78
CA ASN A 18 1.76 4.60 9.40
C ASN A 18 2.53 3.78 8.37
N GLY A 19 1.93 3.55 7.19
CA GLY A 19 2.47 2.65 6.17
C GLY A 19 2.58 1.20 6.66
N VAL A 20 3.19 0.34 5.85
CA VAL A 20 3.38 -1.08 6.14
C VAL A 20 4.75 -1.55 5.69
N SER A 21 5.41 -2.40 6.49
CA SER A 21 6.65 -3.05 6.07
C SER A 21 6.36 -4.24 5.15
N LEU A 22 7.28 -4.55 4.23
CA LEU A 22 7.16 -5.74 3.37
C LEU A 22 7.00 -7.04 4.17
N SER A 23 7.73 -7.17 5.28
CA SER A 23 7.62 -8.30 6.21
C SER A 23 6.21 -8.49 6.79
N VAL A 24 5.46 -7.42 7.01
CA VAL A 24 4.09 -7.46 7.54
C VAL A 24 3.07 -7.59 6.41
N LEU A 25 3.35 -7.02 5.24
CA LEU A 25 2.48 -7.09 4.07
C LEU A 25 2.28 -8.52 3.58
N TRP A 26 3.34 -9.32 3.47
CA TRP A 26 3.22 -10.67 2.89
C TRP A 26 2.32 -11.62 3.68
N PRO A 27 2.43 -11.72 5.02
CA PRO A 27 1.49 -12.51 5.80
C PRO A 27 0.04 -12.04 5.67
N ARG A 28 -0.20 -10.72 5.55
CA ARG A 28 -1.55 -10.17 5.39
C ARG A 28 -2.18 -10.46 4.03
N LEU A 29 -1.36 -10.73 3.03
CA LEU A 29 -1.82 -11.14 1.69
C LEU A 29 -2.15 -12.63 1.58
N LEU A 30 -1.80 -13.46 2.56
CA LEU A 30 -2.08 -14.90 2.52
C LEU A 30 -3.56 -15.27 2.29
N PRO A 31 -4.55 -14.62 2.93
CA PRO A 31 -5.96 -14.91 2.70
C PRO A 31 -6.37 -14.63 1.24
N SER A 32 -5.95 -13.50 0.68
CA SER A 32 -6.25 -13.09 -0.70
C SER A 32 -5.53 -13.96 -1.74
N LEU A 33 -4.31 -14.42 -1.43
CA LEU A 33 -3.60 -15.38 -2.26
C LEU A 33 -4.29 -16.74 -2.24
N SER A 34 -4.68 -17.21 -1.06
CA SER A 34 -5.35 -18.51 -0.89
C SER A 34 -6.70 -18.54 -1.60
N SER A 35 -7.49 -17.46 -1.54
CA SER A 35 -8.76 -17.36 -2.26
C SER A 35 -8.58 -17.34 -3.78
N ALA A 36 -7.43 -16.84 -4.28
CA ALA A 36 -7.04 -16.90 -5.68
C ALA A 36 -6.38 -18.23 -6.08
N GLY A 37 -6.24 -19.20 -5.17
CA GLY A 37 -5.56 -20.47 -5.42
C GLY A 37 -4.04 -20.35 -5.59
N LEU A 38 -3.45 -19.27 -5.09
CA LEU A 38 -2.02 -18.98 -5.17
C LEU A 38 -1.33 -19.21 -3.82
N HIS A 39 -0.06 -19.58 -3.88
CA HIS A 39 0.81 -19.67 -2.71
C HIS A 39 1.82 -18.53 -2.71
N LEU A 40 2.19 -18.06 -1.53
CA LEU A 40 3.22 -17.04 -1.38
C LEU A 40 4.59 -17.63 -1.76
N CYS A 41 5.01 -17.41 -3.00
CA CYS A 41 6.31 -17.81 -3.50
C CYS A 41 7.10 -16.60 -4.02
N PRO A 42 8.43 -16.70 -4.22
CA PRO A 42 9.24 -15.58 -4.69
C PRO A 42 8.77 -14.96 -6.01
N ALA A 43 8.25 -15.79 -6.92
CA ALA A 43 7.71 -15.31 -8.20
C ALA A 43 6.45 -14.45 -8.02
N VAL A 44 5.55 -14.86 -7.12
CA VAL A 44 4.34 -14.09 -6.79
C VAL A 44 4.72 -12.78 -6.10
N LYS A 45 5.64 -12.80 -5.13
CA LYS A 45 6.11 -11.58 -4.49
C LYS A 45 6.72 -10.59 -5.49
N ARG A 46 7.53 -11.06 -6.44
CA ARG A 46 8.08 -10.23 -7.53
C ARG A 46 6.99 -9.62 -8.41
N ALA A 47 5.95 -10.39 -8.75
CA ALA A 47 4.84 -9.90 -9.56
C ALA A 47 4.01 -8.84 -8.81
N VAL A 48 3.73 -9.06 -7.52
CA VAL A 48 3.03 -8.08 -6.69
C VAL A 48 3.88 -6.82 -6.52
N TRP A 49 5.17 -6.98 -6.26
CA TRP A 49 6.11 -5.87 -6.13
C TRP A 49 6.22 -5.03 -7.40
N SER A 50 6.36 -5.66 -8.57
CA SER A 50 6.40 -4.91 -9.84
C SER A 50 5.10 -4.15 -10.10
N GLY A 51 3.96 -4.73 -9.71
CA GLY A 51 2.67 -4.05 -9.69
C GLY A 51 2.68 -2.81 -8.80
N LEU A 52 3.09 -2.96 -7.53
CA LEU A 52 3.15 -1.86 -6.54
C LEU A 52 4.10 -0.73 -6.97
N VAL A 53 5.28 -1.05 -7.49
CA VAL A 53 6.24 -0.04 -7.98
C VAL A 53 5.68 0.78 -9.15
N GLY A 54 4.73 0.21 -9.90
CA GLY A 54 4.01 0.90 -10.97
C GLY A 54 2.86 1.80 -10.51
N VAL A 55 2.44 1.73 -9.23
CA VAL A 55 1.29 2.49 -8.74
C VAL A 55 1.71 3.93 -8.39
N PRO A 56 1.09 4.94 -9.03
CA PRO A 56 1.35 6.33 -8.66
C PRO A 56 0.80 6.63 -7.26
N GLY A 57 1.53 7.44 -6.50
CA GLY A 57 1.15 7.83 -5.13
C GLY A 57 1.60 6.84 -4.05
N LEU A 58 2.30 5.75 -4.41
CA LEU A 58 3.05 4.98 -3.42
C LEU A 58 4.44 5.57 -3.20
N CYS A 59 4.81 5.68 -1.92
CA CYS A 59 6.12 6.12 -1.47
C CYS A 59 6.80 4.96 -0.73
N PHE A 60 8.11 4.81 -0.94
CA PHE A 60 8.90 3.75 -0.33
C PHE A 60 10.00 4.37 0.52
N ARG A 61 10.25 3.80 1.69
CA ARG A 61 11.23 4.32 2.65
C ARG A 61 12.08 3.18 3.21
N ALA A 62 13.38 3.42 3.27
CA ALA A 62 14.35 2.54 3.91
C ALA A 62 14.99 3.29 5.08
N GLN A 63 14.95 2.75 6.29
CA GLN A 63 15.63 3.32 7.46
C GLN A 63 15.30 4.81 7.72
N GLY A 64 14.07 5.25 7.41
CA GLY A 64 13.63 6.63 7.60
C GLY A 64 13.83 7.56 6.39
N SER A 65 14.55 7.12 5.36
CA SER A 65 14.86 7.92 4.16
C SER A 65 14.10 7.43 2.93
N ASP A 66 13.63 8.38 2.11
CA ASP A 66 12.93 8.07 0.87
C ASP A 66 13.81 7.22 -0.04
N PHE A 67 13.19 6.20 -0.63
CA PHE A 67 13.87 5.15 -1.36
C PHE A 67 13.20 4.96 -2.71
N ASP A 68 13.98 4.99 -3.79
CA ASP A 68 13.47 4.66 -5.13
C ASP A 68 13.56 3.14 -5.35
N PRO A 69 12.42 2.42 -5.38
CA PRO A 69 12.42 0.98 -5.58
C PRO A 69 12.89 0.55 -6.97
N LYS A 70 12.95 1.46 -7.96
CA LYS A 70 13.41 1.14 -9.31
C LYS A 70 14.93 0.99 -9.40
N CYS A 71 15.66 1.45 -8.39
CA CYS A 71 17.12 1.41 -8.36
C CYS A 71 17.69 0.06 -7.89
N LYS A 72 16.85 -0.86 -7.36
CA LYS A 72 17.30 -2.14 -6.78
C LYS A 72 16.42 -3.32 -7.19
N SER A 73 16.97 -4.53 -7.06
CA SER A 73 16.22 -5.76 -7.22
C SER A 73 15.15 -5.93 -6.12
N PHE A 74 14.14 -6.76 -6.38
CA PHE A 74 13.11 -7.07 -5.39
C PHE A 74 13.72 -7.71 -4.14
N GLU A 75 14.66 -8.63 -4.32
CA GLU A 75 15.31 -9.37 -3.24
C GLU A 75 16.08 -8.44 -2.29
N GLU A 76 16.75 -7.42 -2.84
CA GLU A 76 17.40 -6.37 -2.04
C GLU A 76 16.38 -5.50 -1.29
N CYS A 77 15.28 -5.14 -1.94
CA CYS A 77 14.19 -4.38 -1.32
C CYS A 77 13.53 -5.16 -0.17
N GLU A 78 13.31 -6.45 -0.36
CA GLU A 78 12.77 -7.33 0.67
C GLU A 78 13.76 -7.49 1.84
N GLY A 79 15.05 -7.65 1.55
CA GLY A 79 16.10 -7.74 2.58
C GLY A 79 16.26 -6.46 3.41
N LEU A 80 15.99 -5.29 2.84
CA LEU A 80 15.99 -4.01 3.54
C LEU A 80 14.72 -3.76 4.37
N ASN A 81 13.73 -4.65 4.30
CA ASN A 81 12.42 -4.54 4.94
C ASN A 81 11.80 -3.15 4.73
N LEU A 82 11.69 -2.74 3.46
CA LEU A 82 11.16 -1.42 3.10
C LEU A 82 9.77 -1.18 3.69
N MET A 83 9.54 0.07 4.05
CA MET A 83 8.23 0.59 4.43
C MET A 83 7.56 1.20 3.21
N VAL A 84 6.31 0.82 2.97
CA VAL A 84 5.47 1.32 1.87
C VAL A 84 4.38 2.21 2.45
N PHE A 85 4.18 3.38 1.87
CA PHE A 85 3.20 4.37 2.28
C PHE A 85 2.33 4.76 1.09
N ALA A 86 1.05 4.99 1.34
CA ALA A 86 0.20 5.72 0.42
C ALA A 86 0.32 7.21 0.71
N ASP A 87 0.55 8.02 -0.32
CA ASP A 87 0.56 9.47 -0.21
C ASP A 87 -0.81 10.01 0.22
N GLU A 88 -0.90 11.31 0.49
CA GLU A 88 -2.15 11.91 0.93
C GLU A 88 -3.29 11.75 -0.10
N GLN A 89 -2.98 11.86 -1.39
CA GLN A 89 -4.00 11.80 -2.44
C GLN A 89 -4.55 10.38 -2.59
N LEU A 90 -3.69 9.37 -2.57
CA LEU A 90 -4.07 7.96 -2.65
C LEU A 90 -4.88 7.54 -1.42
N ARG A 91 -4.50 8.00 -0.22
CA ARG A 91 -5.29 7.77 1.00
C ARG A 91 -6.66 8.42 0.94
N ARG A 92 -6.76 9.63 0.38
CA ARG A 92 -8.06 10.29 0.13
C ARG A 92 -8.92 9.48 -0.85
N CYS A 93 -8.35 8.97 -1.94
CA CYS A 93 -9.06 8.09 -2.86
C CYS A 93 -9.58 6.82 -2.17
N PHE A 94 -8.82 6.24 -1.22
CA PHE A 94 -9.23 5.08 -0.45
C PHE A 94 -10.46 5.34 0.43
N VAL A 95 -10.58 6.55 1.00
CA VAL A 95 -11.77 6.97 1.77
C VAL A 95 -12.89 7.54 0.90
N GLY A 96 -12.82 7.38 -0.44
CA GLY A 96 -13.84 7.83 -1.38
C GLY A 96 -13.80 9.33 -1.68
N LEU A 97 -12.72 10.03 -1.33
CA LEU A 97 -12.55 11.46 -1.54
C LEU A 97 -11.75 11.75 -2.82
N TYR A 98 -12.38 11.50 -3.97
CA TYR A 98 -11.74 11.61 -5.29
C TYR A 98 -11.56 13.05 -5.76
N ASP A 99 -12.54 13.93 -5.48
CA ASP A 99 -12.49 15.35 -5.85
C ASP A 99 -12.60 16.22 -4.60
N VAL A 100 -11.45 16.55 -4.03
CA VAL A 100 -11.34 17.37 -2.81
C VAL A 100 -11.85 18.79 -3.04
N LYS A 101 -11.85 19.28 -4.30
CA LYS A 101 -12.37 20.62 -4.63
C LYS A 101 -13.90 20.63 -4.69
N ALA A 102 -14.51 19.50 -5.07
CA ALA A 102 -15.97 19.37 -5.09
C ALA A 102 -16.56 18.95 -3.72
N SER A 103 -15.77 18.33 -2.85
CA SER A 103 -16.31 17.69 -1.64
C SER A 103 -16.64 18.63 -0.48
N ASN A 104 -16.20 19.89 -0.48
CA ASN A 104 -16.41 20.86 0.62
C ASN A 104 -16.08 20.29 2.02
N ILE A 105 -15.22 19.28 2.10
CA ILE A 105 -14.87 18.61 3.34
C ILE A 105 -13.86 19.44 4.10
N THR A 106 -14.16 19.69 5.37
CA THR A 106 -13.26 20.39 6.27
C THR A 106 -12.18 19.44 6.82
N PRO A 107 -10.98 19.95 7.20
CA PRO A 107 -9.91 19.11 7.74
C PRO A 107 -10.32 18.22 8.95
N PRO A 108 -11.18 18.68 9.89
CA PRO A 108 -11.69 17.82 10.96
C PRO A 108 -12.52 16.63 10.44
N GLN A 109 -13.38 16.86 9.45
CA GLN A 109 -14.21 15.80 8.84
C GLN A 109 -13.35 14.78 8.10
N GLN A 110 -12.32 15.23 7.38
CA GLN A 110 -11.36 14.34 6.74
C GLN A 110 -10.67 13.43 7.76
N ARG A 111 -10.21 13.98 8.89
CA ARG A 111 -9.59 13.18 9.96
C ARG A 111 -10.54 12.13 10.55
N VAL A 112 -11.83 12.44 10.65
CA VAL A 112 -12.83 11.47 11.11
C VAL A 112 -12.96 10.32 10.11
N LEU A 113 -13.04 10.60 8.81
CA LEU A 113 -13.09 9.56 7.77
C LEU A 113 -11.84 8.68 7.76
N GLU A 114 -10.66 9.27 7.87
CA GLU A 114 -9.39 8.53 7.96
C GLU A 114 -9.38 7.60 9.19
N ARG A 115 -9.86 8.07 10.35
CA ARG A 115 -9.96 7.25 11.56
C ARG A 115 -10.98 6.12 11.44
N LEU A 116 -12.11 6.38 10.77
CA LEU A 116 -13.11 5.34 10.51
C LEU A 116 -12.58 4.25 9.58
N ALA A 117 -11.80 4.63 8.56
CA ALA A 117 -11.18 3.68 7.65
C ALA A 117 -10.11 2.82 8.35
N LEU A 118 -9.38 3.38 9.32
CA LEU A 118 -8.38 2.67 10.13
C LEU A 118 -8.99 1.71 11.17
N ALA A 119 -10.24 1.91 11.57
CA ALA A 119 -10.91 1.12 12.62
C ALA A 119 -11.59 -0.16 12.09
N ARG A 120 -11.34 -0.52 10.83
CA ARG A 120 -11.98 -1.61 10.11
C ARG A 120 -11.19 -2.91 10.24
#